data_AF-A0A849Z208-F1
#
_entry.id   AF-A0A849Z208-F1
#
_cell.length_a   1.000
_cell.length_b   1.000
_cell.length_c   1.000
_cell.angle_alpha   90.00
_cell.angle_beta   90.00
_cell.angle_gamma   90.00
#
_symmetry.space_group_name_H-M   'P 1'
#
loop_
_entity.id
_entity.type
_entity.pdbx_description
1 polymer ?
#
loop_
_entity_poly.entity_id
_entity_poly.type
_entity_poly.pdbx_seq_one_letter_code
_entity_poly.pdbx_strand_id
1 'polypeptide(L)'
;MRGHRILQVVGISFMFLAGLACGDDGEGSGGSGGSTSTTTGGSTTSGSPTSTTQSSTSPSSSSSTASTGSSSSSSTGGDGGGGGTAAFTVVLNEVTSDSSANDQIELLNTGNTAVDLGGYSIIDASGDPGNVYVFPDGTMIDGGAYLVLVGDTDHMFGLGGDDAVELLDPAMAQVDIADWPDGEATVSYCRLPNGTGAFQVCTAQTFGAENM
;
A
#
# COMPACT_ATOMS: atom_id res chain seq x y z
N MET A 1 -36.81 3.76 -10.89
CA MET A 1 -36.49 4.91 -10.03
C MET A 1 -35.40 4.47 -9.06
N ARG A 2 -34.13 4.60 -9.43
CA ARG A 2 -32.98 4.26 -8.55
C ARG A 2 -32.64 5.53 -7.75
N GLY A 3 -32.84 5.45 -6.44
CA GLY A 3 -32.48 6.52 -5.51
C GLY A 3 -30.97 6.59 -5.37
N HIS A 4 -30.38 7.68 -5.84
CA HIS A 4 -29.01 8.05 -5.49
C HIS A 4 -29.06 8.65 -4.08
N ARG A 5 -28.51 7.91 -3.10
CA ARG A 5 -28.27 8.46 -1.77
C ARG A 5 -27.02 9.32 -1.87
N ILE A 6 -27.25 10.63 -1.94
CA ILE A 6 -26.20 11.64 -1.85
C ILE A 6 -25.76 11.63 -0.39
N LEU A 7 -24.55 11.13 -0.12
CA LEU A 7 -23.92 11.21 1.18
C LEU A 7 -23.60 12.70 1.43
N GLN A 8 -24.20 13.29 2.47
CA GLN A 8 -23.90 14.67 2.83
C GLN A 8 -22.45 14.76 3.31
N VAL A 9 -21.62 15.46 2.54
CA VAL A 9 -20.35 16.00 3.01
C VAL A 9 -20.68 17.05 4.07
N VAL A 10 -20.31 16.77 5.32
CA VAL A 10 -20.41 17.73 6.42
C VAL A 10 -19.31 18.77 6.20
N GLY A 11 -19.67 19.96 5.72
CA GLY A 11 -18.75 21.08 5.57
C GLY A 11 -18.24 21.53 6.94
N ILE A 12 -16.96 21.26 7.22
CA ILE A 12 -16.28 21.74 8.42
C ILE A 12 -15.61 23.07 8.06
N SER A 13 -16.17 24.15 8.60
CA SER A 13 -15.63 25.50 8.46
C SER A 13 -14.35 25.63 9.32
N PHE A 14 -13.19 25.71 8.69
CA PHE A 14 -11.93 26.02 9.35
C PHE A 14 -11.78 27.54 9.54
N MET A 15 -11.83 27.98 10.79
CA MET A 15 -11.47 29.35 11.17
C MET A 15 -9.94 29.41 11.28
N PHE A 16 -9.27 29.89 10.23
CA PHE A 16 -7.83 30.14 10.23
C PHE A 16 -7.45 31.25 11.22
N LEU A 17 -6.57 30.94 12.17
CA LEU A 17 -5.85 31.94 12.94
C LEU A 17 -4.45 32.11 12.32
N ALA A 18 -4.28 33.18 11.55
CA ALA A 18 -3.00 33.56 10.97
C ALA A 18 -2.01 33.99 12.07
N GLY A 19 -0.86 33.33 12.12
CA GLY A 19 0.30 33.71 12.94
C GLY A 19 1.50 34.00 12.03
N LEU A 20 1.79 35.29 11.86
CA LEU A 20 2.91 35.88 11.14
C LEU A 20 4.24 35.69 11.90
N ALA A 21 5.32 35.24 11.23
CA ALA A 21 6.69 35.69 11.53
C ALA A 21 7.69 35.31 10.42
N CYS A 22 8.59 36.25 10.16
CA CYS A 22 9.66 36.28 9.16
C CYS A 22 11.05 36.20 9.82
N GLY A 23 12.06 35.82 9.03
CA GLY A 23 13.51 36.00 9.28
C GLY A 23 14.24 34.68 9.53
N ASP A 24 15.50 34.45 9.17
CA ASP A 24 16.60 35.26 8.60
C ASP A 24 17.75 34.25 8.33
N ASP A 25 18.70 34.62 7.47
CA ASP A 25 19.64 33.77 6.73
C ASP A 25 20.78 33.11 7.56
N GLY A 26 21.38 32.01 7.05
CA GLY A 26 22.63 31.48 7.60
C GLY A 26 23.21 30.22 6.94
N GLU A 27 24.25 30.40 6.13
CA GLU A 27 24.99 29.37 5.36
C GLU A 27 25.82 28.39 6.22
N GLY A 28 26.06 27.17 5.70
CA GLY A 28 26.94 26.18 6.33
C GLY A 28 27.50 25.15 5.33
N SER A 29 28.83 25.13 5.20
CA SER A 29 29.62 24.45 4.15
C SER A 29 29.89 22.95 4.36
N GLY A 30 29.93 22.20 3.24
CA GLY A 30 31.01 21.27 2.83
C GLY A 30 31.40 20.08 3.72
N GLY A 31 31.15 18.86 3.21
CA GLY A 31 31.73 17.62 3.74
C GLY A 31 31.92 16.56 2.65
N SER A 32 33.17 16.33 2.23
CA SER A 32 33.59 15.29 1.28
C SER A 32 33.90 13.98 2.02
N GLY A 33 33.39 12.85 1.53
CA GLY A 33 33.58 11.53 2.13
C GLY A 33 33.46 10.41 1.10
N GLY A 34 34.46 10.26 0.23
CA GLY A 34 34.61 9.11 -0.66
C GLY A 34 35.73 8.19 -0.17
N SER A 35 35.41 6.96 0.18
CA SER A 35 36.40 5.89 0.32
C SER A 35 35.78 4.57 -0.12
N THR A 36 36.15 4.20 -1.35
CA THR A 36 35.91 2.94 -2.03
C THR A 36 36.78 1.85 -1.40
N SER A 37 36.19 0.72 -1.01
CA SER A 37 36.93 -0.50 -0.69
C SER A 37 36.34 -1.69 -1.44
N THR A 38 37.10 -2.15 -2.43
CA THR A 38 36.88 -3.36 -3.21
C THR A 38 37.55 -4.52 -2.49
N THR A 39 36.82 -5.59 -2.17
CA THR A 39 37.44 -6.88 -1.81
C THR A 39 36.76 -8.03 -2.54
N THR A 40 37.54 -8.56 -3.48
CA THR A 40 37.50 -9.86 -4.16
C THR A 40 37.34 -11.04 -3.20
N GLY A 41 36.61 -12.08 -3.62
CA GLY A 41 36.72 -13.41 -3.01
C GLY A 41 35.76 -14.44 -3.60
N GLY A 42 36.17 -15.10 -4.69
CA GLY A 42 35.46 -16.23 -5.27
C GLY A 42 35.57 -17.51 -4.43
N SER A 43 34.64 -18.43 -4.62
CA SER A 43 34.77 -19.81 -4.16
C SER A 43 34.20 -20.77 -5.20
N THR A 44 35.08 -21.59 -5.74
CA THR A 44 34.80 -22.69 -6.65
C THR A 44 34.58 -23.99 -5.87
N THR A 45 33.95 -24.95 -6.54
CA THR A 45 34.16 -26.42 -6.41
C THR A 45 33.06 -27.24 -5.71
N SER A 46 32.21 -27.81 -6.56
CA SER A 46 31.98 -29.26 -6.78
C SER A 46 31.88 -30.22 -5.59
N GLY A 47 30.81 -31.02 -5.57
CA GLY A 47 30.74 -32.25 -4.78
C GLY A 47 29.38 -32.93 -4.79
N SER A 48 29.03 -33.58 -5.89
CA SER A 48 27.97 -34.60 -5.94
C SER A 48 28.49 -35.93 -5.40
N PRO A 49 27.68 -36.74 -4.70
CA PRO A 49 27.76 -38.18 -4.88
C PRO A 49 26.40 -38.83 -5.21
N THR A 50 26.39 -39.54 -6.33
CA THR A 50 25.42 -40.58 -6.71
C THR A 50 25.74 -41.90 -6.01
N SER A 51 24.72 -42.70 -5.64
CA SER A 51 24.64 -44.19 -5.66
C SER A 51 23.63 -44.68 -4.60
N THR A 52 22.80 -45.73 -4.70
CA THR A 52 22.47 -46.77 -5.71
C THR A 52 21.35 -47.65 -5.10
N THR A 53 20.28 -47.91 -5.86
CA THR A 53 19.46 -49.16 -5.97
C THR A 53 18.84 -49.85 -4.73
N GLN A 54 17.53 -50.13 -4.75
CA GLN A 54 16.97 -51.49 -4.92
C GLN A 54 15.44 -51.57 -4.77
N SER A 55 14.83 -52.15 -5.79
CA SER A 55 13.41 -52.52 -5.93
C SER A 55 13.10 -53.83 -5.21
N SER A 56 11.87 -54.02 -4.73
CA SER A 56 11.13 -55.32 -4.79
C SER A 56 9.73 -55.20 -4.16
N THR A 57 8.71 -55.44 -4.99
CA THR A 57 7.70 -56.54 -4.92
C THR A 57 6.48 -56.30 -4.03
N SER A 58 5.32 -56.18 -4.69
CA SER A 58 3.97 -56.38 -4.14
C SER A 58 3.70 -57.86 -3.81
N PRO A 59 2.69 -58.16 -2.98
CA PRO A 59 1.45 -58.67 -3.56
C PRO A 59 0.16 -58.16 -2.88
N SER A 60 -0.93 -58.23 -3.65
CA SER A 60 -2.32 -57.86 -3.33
C SER A 60 -2.98 -58.78 -2.30
N SER A 61 -3.92 -58.25 -1.52
CA SER A 61 -5.09 -58.99 -1.02
C SER A 61 -6.20 -58.02 -0.58
N SER A 62 -7.37 -58.21 -1.19
CA SER A 62 -8.64 -57.55 -0.96
C SER A 62 -9.28 -57.86 0.40
N SER A 63 -9.92 -56.89 1.04
CA SER A 63 -11.35 -56.99 1.41
C SER A 63 -11.83 -55.73 2.15
N SER A 64 -13.06 -55.37 1.80
CA SER A 64 -13.89 -54.26 2.22
C SER A 64 -14.37 -54.35 3.66
N THR A 65 -14.32 -53.23 4.40
CA THR A 65 -15.38 -52.88 5.36
C THR A 65 -15.47 -51.36 5.49
N ALA A 66 -16.71 -50.89 5.58
CA ALA A 66 -17.12 -49.51 5.38
C ALA A 66 -16.79 -48.56 6.54
N SER A 67 -16.68 -47.30 6.13
CA SER A 67 -16.66 -46.03 6.83
C SER A 67 -17.57 -45.89 8.06
N THR A 68 -17.04 -45.29 9.12
CA THR A 68 -17.42 -43.96 9.67
C THR A 68 -16.53 -43.70 10.89
N GLY A 69 -15.54 -42.82 10.79
CA GLY A 69 -15.71 -41.42 11.17
C GLY A 69 -14.73 -41.07 12.31
N SER A 70 -13.45 -40.85 11.96
CA SER A 70 -12.45 -40.29 12.87
C SER A 70 -11.52 -39.39 12.07
N SER A 71 -11.40 -38.13 12.49
CA SER A 71 -10.17 -37.36 12.26
C SER A 71 -10.09 -36.20 13.23
N SER A 72 -9.61 -36.53 14.43
CA SER A 72 -8.69 -35.66 15.15
C SER A 72 -7.31 -35.67 14.47
N SER A 73 -6.62 -34.54 14.64
CA SER A 73 -5.17 -34.27 14.56
C SER A 73 -4.46 -34.14 13.22
N SER A 74 -3.80 -32.98 13.12
CA SER A 74 -2.43 -32.74 12.63
C SER A 74 -2.10 -33.00 11.17
N SER A 75 -1.81 -31.91 10.47
CA SER A 75 -0.77 -31.89 9.44
C SER A 75 0.12 -30.67 9.64
N THR A 76 1.24 -30.90 10.31
CA THR A 76 2.48 -30.12 10.20
C THR A 76 3.00 -30.26 8.77
N GLY A 77 3.38 -29.17 8.11
CA GLY A 77 4.17 -29.22 6.87
C GLY A 77 3.77 -28.18 5.84
N GLY A 78 4.36 -26.99 5.95
CA GLY A 78 4.40 -25.96 4.92
C GLY A 78 5.54 -25.00 5.25
N ASP A 79 6.74 -25.34 4.75
CA ASP A 79 7.91 -24.45 4.75
C ASP A 79 7.78 -23.49 3.56
N GLY A 80 8.09 -22.21 3.80
CA GLY A 80 8.13 -21.15 2.78
C GLY A 80 7.02 -20.12 2.90
N GLY A 81 7.23 -19.08 3.72
CA GLY A 81 6.36 -17.90 3.74
C GLY A 81 7.14 -16.72 4.25
N GLY A 82 7.51 -15.82 3.34
CA GLY A 82 8.23 -14.57 3.63
C GLY A 82 7.56 -13.78 4.77
N GLY A 83 8.39 -13.04 5.50
CA GLY A 83 7.96 -12.23 6.65
C GLY A 83 6.65 -11.53 6.37
N GLY A 84 5.61 -11.94 7.08
CA GLY A 84 4.30 -11.32 6.97
C GLY A 84 4.41 -9.89 7.45
N THR A 85 4.54 -8.95 6.51
CA THR A 85 4.02 -7.60 6.71
C THR A 85 2.58 -7.79 7.15
N ALA A 86 2.22 -7.25 8.31
CA ALA A 86 0.83 -7.24 8.73
C ALA A 86 0.00 -6.69 7.57
N ALA A 87 -0.96 -7.47 7.06
CA ALA A 87 -1.83 -6.99 6.00
C ALA A 87 -2.65 -5.84 6.59
N PHE A 88 -2.27 -4.61 6.27
CA PHE A 88 -3.10 -3.46 6.55
C PHE A 88 -4.32 -3.54 5.66
N THR A 89 -5.50 -3.42 6.25
CA THR A 89 -6.75 -3.53 5.49
C THR A 89 -7.01 -2.29 4.65
N VAL A 90 -6.46 -1.14 5.04
CA VAL A 90 -6.57 0.12 4.28
C VAL A 90 -5.29 0.33 3.47
N VAL A 91 -5.45 0.54 2.17
CA VAL A 91 -4.36 0.69 1.20
C VAL A 91 -4.62 1.90 0.30
N LEU A 92 -3.57 2.45 -0.29
CA LEU A 92 -3.68 3.36 -1.44
C LEU A 92 -4.16 2.54 -2.64
N ASN A 93 -5.19 3.00 -3.36
CA ASN A 93 -5.79 2.25 -4.46
C ASN A 93 -5.63 2.93 -5.81
N GLU A 94 -5.73 4.26 -5.86
CA GLU A 94 -5.67 5.04 -7.09
C GLU A 94 -5.18 6.46 -6.79
N VAL A 95 -4.35 7.02 -7.68
CA VAL A 95 -3.87 8.40 -7.61
C VAL A 95 -3.95 9.07 -8.99
N THR A 96 -4.25 10.36 -9.02
CA THR A 96 -4.03 11.21 -10.20
C THR A 96 -3.24 12.47 -9.83
N SER A 97 -2.33 12.87 -10.70
CA SER A 97 -1.58 14.14 -10.63
C SER A 97 -2.04 15.15 -11.69
N ASP A 98 -3.27 15.00 -12.19
CA ASP A 98 -3.86 15.98 -13.10
C ASP A 98 -4.28 17.25 -12.35
N SER A 99 -3.45 18.28 -12.46
CA SER A 99 -3.76 19.64 -11.98
C SER A 99 -5.10 20.21 -12.45
N SER A 100 -5.70 19.67 -13.52
CA SER A 100 -7.04 20.06 -14.00
C SER A 100 -8.19 19.25 -13.41
N ALA A 101 -7.89 18.08 -12.81
CA ALA A 101 -8.86 17.18 -12.19
C ALA A 101 -8.86 17.25 -10.67
N ASN A 102 -8.07 18.14 -10.07
CA ASN A 102 -7.72 18.17 -8.64
C ASN A 102 -6.98 16.88 -8.26
N ASP A 103 -5.73 17.01 -7.82
CA ASP A 103 -4.90 15.86 -7.45
C ASP A 103 -5.67 14.97 -6.46
N GLN A 104 -6.11 13.79 -6.90
CA GLN A 104 -7.01 12.93 -6.13
C GLN A 104 -6.28 11.67 -5.69
N ILE A 105 -6.55 11.28 -4.45
CA ILE A 105 -5.95 10.12 -3.80
C ILE A 105 -7.08 9.26 -3.25
N GLU A 106 -7.08 7.97 -3.59
CA GLU A 106 -8.06 7.02 -3.10
C GLU A 106 -7.48 6.00 -2.15
N LEU A 107 -8.17 5.81 -1.03
CA LEU A 107 -8.00 4.69 -0.14
C LEU A 107 -9.08 3.64 -0.34
N LEU A 108 -8.70 2.38 -0.21
CA LEU A 108 -9.63 1.25 -0.17
C LEU A 108 -9.42 0.45 1.12
N ASN A 109 -10.51 0.19 1.83
CA ASN A 109 -10.53 -0.82 2.87
C ASN A 109 -10.80 -2.21 2.26
N THR A 110 -9.76 -2.99 2.04
CA THR A 110 -9.80 -4.37 1.52
C THR A 110 -10.41 -5.39 2.52
N GLY A 111 -10.58 -4.99 3.78
CA GLY A 111 -11.20 -5.80 4.82
C GLY A 111 -12.72 -5.84 4.74
N ASN A 112 -13.35 -6.58 5.66
CA ASN A 112 -14.81 -6.72 5.74
C ASN A 112 -15.43 -5.96 6.92
N THR A 113 -14.63 -5.18 7.64
CA THR A 113 -15.05 -4.42 8.83
C THR A 113 -14.64 -2.97 8.69
N ALA A 114 -15.43 -2.05 9.26
CA ALA A 114 -15.09 -0.63 9.27
C ALA A 114 -13.78 -0.35 10.03
N VAL A 115 -13.01 0.60 9.53
CA VAL A 115 -11.75 1.08 10.12
C VAL A 115 -11.88 2.57 10.42
N ASP A 116 -11.41 2.99 11.60
CA ASP A 116 -11.26 4.41 11.95
C ASP A 116 -9.87 4.88 11.51
N LEU A 117 -9.84 5.92 10.69
CA LEU A 117 -8.64 6.55 10.17
C LEU A 117 -8.18 7.73 11.04
N GLY A 118 -8.83 8.01 12.17
CA GLY A 118 -8.40 9.08 13.08
C GLY A 118 -6.90 9.05 13.38
N GLY A 119 -6.21 10.13 13.04
CA GLY A 119 -4.76 10.28 13.23
C GLY A 119 -3.87 9.59 12.18
N TYR A 120 -4.43 8.82 11.23
CA TYR A 120 -3.69 8.43 10.03
C TYR A 120 -3.33 9.66 9.22
N SER A 121 -2.32 9.55 8.37
CA SER A 121 -1.88 10.66 7.52
C SER A 121 -1.63 10.22 6.08
N ILE A 122 -1.91 11.12 5.15
CA ILE A 122 -1.43 11.06 3.77
C ILE A 122 -0.36 12.13 3.62
N ILE A 123 0.79 11.76 3.10
CA ILE A 123 1.86 12.71 2.77
C ILE A 123 2.22 12.64 1.30
N ASP A 124 2.53 13.79 0.71
CA ASP A 124 3.36 13.84 -0.49
C ASP A 124 4.83 13.66 -0.03
N ALA A 125 5.49 12.65 -0.59
CA ALA A 125 6.82 12.19 -0.21
C ALA A 125 7.96 12.99 -0.88
N SER A 126 7.69 14.21 -1.35
CA SER A 126 8.69 15.19 -1.82
C SER A 126 9.72 15.61 -0.76
N GLY A 127 9.50 15.24 0.51
CA GLY A 127 10.40 15.53 1.63
C GLY A 127 10.13 16.86 2.32
N ASP A 128 9.07 17.57 1.94
CA ASP A 128 8.59 18.77 2.65
C ASP A 128 7.65 18.36 3.81
N PRO A 129 7.99 18.70 5.08
CA PRO A 129 7.15 18.37 6.23
C PRO A 129 5.78 19.07 6.24
N GLY A 130 5.54 20.06 5.37
CA GLY A 130 4.26 20.75 5.23
C GLY A 130 3.22 20.01 4.39
N ASN A 131 3.63 19.02 3.60
CA ASN A 131 2.77 18.33 2.63
C ASN A 131 2.09 17.12 3.26
N VAL A 132 1.31 17.39 4.32
CA VAL A 132 0.61 16.37 5.12
C VAL A 132 -0.87 16.67 5.25
N TYR A 133 -1.69 15.65 5.08
CA TYR A 133 -3.09 15.61 5.45
C TYR A 133 -3.29 14.59 6.56
N VAL A 134 -3.79 15.04 7.72
CA VAL A 134 -4.10 14.18 8.86
C VAL A 134 -5.61 13.97 8.91
N PHE A 135 -6.03 12.71 8.92
CA PHE A 135 -7.44 12.37 9.04
C PHE A 135 -8.00 12.79 10.42
N PRO A 136 -9.12 13.53 10.46
CA PRO A 136 -9.80 13.85 11.72
C PRO A 136 -10.25 12.60 12.47
N ASP A 137 -10.27 12.68 13.80
CA ASP A 137 -10.80 11.62 14.66
C ASP A 137 -12.25 11.24 14.26
N GLY A 138 -12.51 9.93 14.19
CA GLY A 138 -13.82 9.39 13.82
C GLY A 138 -14.08 9.33 12.31
N THR A 139 -13.03 9.47 11.48
CA THR A 139 -13.14 9.24 10.04
C THR A 139 -13.23 7.74 9.76
N MET A 140 -14.41 7.25 9.42
CA MET A 140 -14.65 5.82 9.21
C MET A 140 -14.64 5.44 7.74
N ILE A 141 -14.00 4.32 7.41
CA ILE A 141 -14.11 3.64 6.11
C ILE A 141 -14.66 2.22 6.29
N ASP A 142 -15.85 1.95 5.75
CA ASP A 142 -16.49 0.63 5.84
C ASP A 142 -15.68 -0.44 5.09
N GLY A 143 -15.87 -1.71 5.44
CA GLY A 143 -15.22 -2.83 4.75
C GLY A 143 -15.63 -2.90 3.27
N GLY A 144 -14.66 -2.96 2.36
CA GLY A 144 -14.86 -2.91 0.91
C GLY A 144 -15.22 -1.52 0.38
N ALA A 145 -15.22 -0.48 1.21
CA ALA A 145 -15.52 0.88 0.79
C ALA A 145 -14.27 1.65 0.37
N TYR A 146 -14.50 2.69 -0.41
CA TYR A 146 -13.52 3.62 -0.93
C TYR A 146 -13.65 4.97 -0.23
N LEU A 147 -12.53 5.66 -0.03
CA LEU A 147 -12.48 7.04 0.44
C LEU A 147 -11.57 7.83 -0.50
N VAL A 148 -12.15 8.83 -1.16
CA VAL A 148 -11.44 9.69 -2.10
C VAL A 148 -11.14 11.02 -1.40
N LEU A 149 -9.89 11.42 -1.41
CA LEU A 149 -9.43 12.75 -1.02
C LEU A 149 -9.23 13.58 -2.29
N VAL A 150 -9.80 14.78 -2.31
CA VAL A 150 -9.75 15.68 -3.45
C VAL A 150 -8.80 16.83 -3.15
N GLY A 151 -7.82 17.05 -4.02
CA GLY A 151 -6.92 18.20 -3.96
C GLY A 151 -7.67 19.54 -3.94
N ASP A 152 -7.11 20.52 -3.24
CA ASP A 152 -7.73 21.83 -2.94
C ASP A 152 -9.04 21.78 -2.12
N THR A 153 -9.49 20.58 -1.72
CA THR A 153 -10.66 20.40 -0.86
C THR A 153 -10.29 19.73 0.46
N ASP A 154 -9.68 18.55 0.37
CA ASP A 154 -9.30 17.74 1.52
C ASP A 154 -7.82 17.95 1.88
N HIS A 155 -6.93 17.96 0.88
CA HIS A 155 -5.50 18.26 1.05
C HIS A 155 -5.06 19.44 0.19
N MET A 156 -4.03 20.15 0.67
CA MET A 156 -3.58 21.44 0.09
C MET A 156 -2.21 21.35 -0.61
N PHE A 157 -1.58 20.18 -0.61
CA PHE A 157 -0.37 19.93 -1.41
C PHE A 157 -0.78 19.47 -2.82
N GLY A 158 0.08 19.76 -3.80
CA GLY A 158 -0.07 19.27 -5.16
C GLY A 158 0.74 17.99 -5.37
N LEU A 159 0.38 17.22 -6.40
CA LEU A 159 1.09 16.02 -6.81
C LEU A 159 1.83 16.24 -8.12
N GLY A 160 3.10 15.84 -8.15
CA GLY A 160 4.00 16.05 -9.26
C GLY A 160 3.88 15.04 -10.39
N GLY A 161 4.65 15.29 -11.46
CA GLY A 161 4.84 14.34 -12.55
C GLY A 161 5.54 13.08 -12.06
N ASP A 162 6.71 13.23 -11.43
CA ASP A 162 7.49 12.18 -10.73
C ASP A 162 7.37 12.45 -9.24
N ASP A 163 6.64 11.59 -8.53
CA ASP A 163 6.26 11.85 -7.15
C ASP A 163 5.77 10.57 -6.45
N ALA A 164 5.56 10.66 -5.14
CA ALA A 164 5.03 9.57 -4.35
C ALA A 164 4.08 10.05 -3.24
N VAL A 165 3.09 9.21 -2.94
CA VAL A 165 2.16 9.40 -1.83
C VAL A 165 2.34 8.27 -0.83
N GLU A 166 2.48 8.60 0.45
CA GLU A 166 2.53 7.62 1.53
C GLU A 166 1.30 7.71 2.43
N LEU A 167 0.77 6.54 2.80
CA LEU A 167 -0.19 6.39 3.88
C LEU A 167 0.59 6.00 5.15
N LEU A 168 0.43 6.78 6.21
CA LEU A 168 1.05 6.55 7.51
C LEU A 168 -0.01 6.27 8.59
N ASP A 169 0.32 5.40 9.53
CA ASP A 169 -0.47 5.18 10.73
C ASP A 169 -0.28 6.32 11.76
N PRO A 170 -1.06 6.37 12.86
CA PRO A 170 -0.92 7.40 13.89
C PRO A 170 0.42 7.40 14.63
N ALA A 171 1.23 6.35 14.50
CA ALA A 171 2.59 6.27 15.02
C ALA A 171 3.65 6.73 14.00
N MET A 172 3.21 7.27 12.86
CA MET A 172 4.03 7.67 11.71
C MET A 172 4.78 6.50 11.06
N ALA A 173 4.28 5.27 11.20
CA ALA A 173 4.81 4.13 10.46
C ALA A 173 4.13 4.04 9.09
N GLN A 174 4.92 3.81 8.04
CA GLN A 174 4.41 3.64 6.69
C GLN A 174 3.55 2.38 6.58
N VAL A 175 2.30 2.59 6.18
CA VAL A 175 1.30 1.56 5.91
C VAL A 175 1.38 1.12 4.46
N ASP A 176 1.43 2.09 3.55
CA ASP A 176 1.47 1.86 2.10
C ASP A 176 2.09 3.06 1.37
N ILE A 177 2.54 2.83 0.13
CA ILE A 177 3.13 3.84 -0.74
C ILE A 177 2.70 3.64 -2.19
N ALA A 178 2.36 4.73 -2.87
CA ALA A 178 2.22 4.82 -4.31
C ALA A 178 3.34 5.72 -4.84
N ASP A 179 4.32 5.13 -5.51
CA ASP A 179 5.48 5.82 -6.10
C ASP A 179 5.42 5.65 -7.62
N TRP A 180 5.42 6.76 -8.36
CA TRP A 180 5.24 6.76 -9.81
C TRP A 180 6.31 7.59 -10.54
N PRO A 181 6.80 7.08 -11.69
CA PRO A 181 7.66 7.86 -12.58
C PRO A 181 6.94 9.04 -13.24
N ASP A 182 7.74 9.97 -13.78
CA ASP A 182 7.26 11.18 -14.44
C ASP A 182 6.09 10.94 -15.41
N GLY A 183 4.94 11.51 -15.05
CA GLY A 183 3.72 11.54 -15.86
C GLY A 183 2.84 10.30 -15.74
N GLU A 184 3.24 9.25 -15.02
CA GLU A 184 2.47 7.99 -14.92
C GLU A 184 1.15 8.14 -14.15
N ALA A 185 1.07 9.08 -13.19
CA ALA A 185 -0.17 9.42 -12.51
C ALA A 185 -1.00 10.52 -13.20
N THR A 186 -0.61 11.02 -14.38
CA THR A 186 -1.35 12.11 -15.03
C THR A 186 -2.82 11.75 -15.27
N VAL A 187 -3.12 10.54 -15.75
CA VAL A 187 -4.53 10.11 -15.90
C VAL A 187 -4.98 9.39 -14.64
N SER A 188 -4.33 8.27 -14.35
CA SER A 188 -4.59 7.44 -13.19
C SER A 188 -3.42 6.48 -13.02
N TYR A 189 -2.91 6.39 -11.81
CA TYR A 189 -1.97 5.37 -11.37
C TYR A 189 -2.67 4.51 -10.33
N CYS A 190 -3.01 3.27 -10.69
CA CYS A 190 -3.99 2.49 -9.95
C CYS A 190 -3.54 1.05 -9.70
N ARG A 191 -4.02 0.44 -8.61
CA ARG A 191 -3.78 -0.97 -8.30
C ARG A 191 -4.61 -1.86 -9.20
N LEU A 192 -3.95 -2.80 -9.87
CA LEU A 192 -4.60 -3.81 -10.70
C LEU A 192 -3.93 -5.18 -10.46
N PRO A 193 -4.62 -6.17 -9.85
CA PRO A 193 -6.02 -6.15 -9.42
C PRO A 193 -6.34 -5.10 -8.33
N ASN A 194 -7.58 -4.60 -8.28
CA ASN A 194 -8.06 -3.61 -7.32
C ASN A 194 -7.66 -3.97 -5.86
N GLY A 195 -7.11 -3.00 -5.13
CA GLY A 195 -6.70 -3.12 -3.72
C GLY A 195 -5.54 -4.06 -3.40
N THR A 196 -5.07 -4.88 -4.35
CA THR A 196 -4.11 -5.97 -4.05
C THR A 196 -2.97 -6.08 -5.05
N GLY A 197 -3.16 -5.59 -6.28
CA GLY A 197 -2.16 -5.58 -7.31
C GLY A 197 -1.08 -4.52 -7.10
N ALA A 198 -0.06 -4.60 -7.94
CA ALA A 198 0.90 -3.51 -8.09
C ALA A 198 0.21 -2.29 -8.71
N PHE A 199 0.76 -1.12 -8.42
CA PHE A 199 0.39 0.08 -9.17
C PHE A 199 0.88 -0.01 -10.61
N GLN A 200 0.10 0.56 -11.52
CA GLN A 200 0.44 0.75 -12.92
C GLN A 200 -0.35 1.91 -13.51
N VAL A 201 0.05 2.38 -14.69
CA VAL A 201 -0.71 3.37 -15.45
C VAL A 201 -2.05 2.78 -15.87
N CYS A 202 -3.13 3.45 -15.48
CA CYS A 202 -4.49 3.11 -15.81
C CYS A 202 -5.05 4.16 -16.80
N THR A 203 -5.80 3.69 -17.80
CA THR A 203 -6.25 4.55 -18.91
C THR A 203 -7.49 5.38 -18.61
N ALA A 204 -8.10 5.17 -17.44
CA ALA A 204 -9.26 5.89 -16.97
C ALA A 204 -9.24 5.93 -15.44
N GLN A 205 -9.86 6.96 -14.88
CA GLN A 205 -10.05 7.08 -13.44
C GLN A 205 -11.22 6.22 -12.97
N THR A 206 -11.08 5.60 -11.81
CA THR A 206 -12.08 4.71 -11.18
C THR A 206 -12.45 5.08 -9.74
N PHE A 207 -12.16 6.32 -9.33
CA PHE A 207 -12.50 6.86 -8.01
C PHE A 207 -13.93 6.52 -7.55
N GLY A 208 -14.04 5.92 -6.37
CA GLY A 208 -15.24 5.41 -5.74
C GLY A 208 -15.68 4.01 -6.21
N ALA A 209 -14.88 3.32 -7.04
CA ALA A 209 -15.23 2.06 -7.66
C ALA A 209 -14.01 1.13 -7.87
N GLU A 210 -14.26 -0.08 -8.38
CA GLU A 210 -13.21 -1.04 -8.68
C GLU A 210 -12.37 -0.62 -9.89
N ASN A 211 -11.05 -0.65 -9.72
CA ASN A 211 -10.08 -0.51 -10.82
C ASN A 211 -10.22 -1.69 -11.80
N MET A 212 -10.27 -1.39 -13.10
CA MET A 212 -10.47 -2.38 -14.19
C MET A 212 -9.50 -2.23 -15.36
#